data_AF-A0A0B7HKN0-F1
#
_entry.id   AF-A0A0B7HKN0-F1
#
_cell.length_a   1.000
_cell.length_b   1.000
_cell.length_c   1.000
_cell.angle_alpha   90.00
_cell.angle_beta   90.00
_cell.angle_gamma   90.00
#
_symmetry.space_group_name_H-M   'P 1'
#
loop_
_entity.id
_entity.type
_entity.pdbx_description
1 polymer ?
#
loop_
_entity_poly.entity_id
_entity_poly.type
_entity_poly.pdbx_seq_one_letter_code
_entity_poly.pdbx_strand_id
1 'polypeptide(L)'
;MYAETVLMLLFLVMNASDFRLQQLGEYPQGGYFIISQWISPLLNELSVSTLIFIERTSWWLHIIGVLCFLNYLYYSKHLHIVLAFPNTFYASLDPKGKLPNLDSVTQEVKLMLDPNANPYAATTSDAPAKFGASDVSDLNWVQLLGAYTCTECGRCTDECPANKTGKKLSPRAIMMKTRDRLEEVGRNMDAHQGVFHPDGKQLLNDYITSEELWACTFCNACVEACPISINPLSIIMEMRQYLVMEQSSAPNELNVMMNNIENNGAPWQYSQMDRLNWVNET
;
A
#
# COMPACT_ATOMS: atom_id res chain seq x y z
N MET A 1 -3.11 -7.98 -20.80
CA MET A 1 -2.11 -8.69 -21.61
C MET A 1 -2.42 -8.63 -23.10
N TYR A 2 -3.65 -8.94 -23.56
CA TYR A 2 -3.97 -8.90 -25.00
C TYR A 2 -3.88 -7.51 -25.64
N ALA A 3 -4.36 -6.45 -24.97
CA ALA A 3 -4.32 -5.09 -25.49
C ALA A 3 -2.88 -4.59 -25.67
N GLU A 4 -2.00 -4.92 -24.72
CA GLU A 4 -0.58 -4.60 -24.72
C GLU A 4 0.15 -5.34 -25.85
N THR A 5 -0.15 -6.64 -26.05
CA THR A 5 0.39 -7.40 -27.18
C THR A 5 -0.02 -6.80 -28.52
N VAL A 6 -1.28 -6.39 -28.66
CA VAL A 6 -1.79 -5.73 -29.89
C VAL A 6 -1.08 -4.40 -30.11
N LEU A 7 -0.93 -3.56 -29.09
CA LEU A 7 -0.22 -2.28 -29.17
C LEU A 7 1.23 -2.47 -29.60
N MET A 8 1.93 -3.44 -29.02
CA MET A 8 3.32 -3.75 -29.38
C MET A 8 3.43 -4.30 -30.81
N LEU A 9 2.49 -5.13 -31.24
CA LEU A 9 2.47 -5.65 -32.60
C LEU A 9 2.24 -4.53 -33.62
N LEU A 10 1.30 -3.62 -33.36
CA LEU A 10 1.06 -2.44 -34.21
C LEU A 10 2.31 -1.56 -34.32
N PHE A 11 3.01 -1.31 -33.21
CA PHE A 11 4.27 -0.56 -33.19
C PHE A 11 5.36 -1.25 -34.02
N LEU A 12 5.53 -2.56 -33.84
CA LEU A 12 6.55 -3.33 -34.54
C LEU A 12 6.29 -3.41 -36.04
N VAL A 13 5.03 -3.60 -36.45
CA VAL A 13 4.59 -3.65 -37.85
C VAL A 13 4.74 -2.29 -38.52
N MET A 14 4.31 -1.21 -37.85
CA MET A 14 4.50 0.17 -38.32
C MET A 14 5.97 0.45 -38.62
N ASN A 15 6.87 0.15 -37.68
CA ASN A 15 8.32 0.33 -37.82
C ASN A 15 8.92 -0.57 -38.91
N ALA A 16 8.37 -1.78 -39.13
CA ALA A 16 8.85 -2.69 -40.18
C ALA A 16 8.45 -2.17 -41.57
N SER A 17 7.22 -1.66 -41.71
CA SER A 17 6.75 -0.99 -42.94
C SER A 17 7.54 0.28 -43.23
N ASP A 18 7.82 1.10 -42.22
CA ASP A 18 8.64 2.32 -42.33
C ASP A 18 10.06 1.98 -42.80
N PHE A 19 10.71 1.01 -42.16
CA PHE A 19 12.05 0.55 -42.58
C PHE A 19 12.07 0.06 -44.03
N ARG A 20 11.02 -0.65 -44.47
CA ARG A 20 10.91 -1.11 -45.87
C ARG A 20 10.72 0.06 -46.83
N LEU A 21 9.89 1.05 -46.50
CA LEU A 21 9.69 2.27 -47.30
C LEU A 21 10.98 3.09 -47.42
N GLN A 22 11.79 3.17 -46.35
CA GLN A 22 13.11 3.79 -46.39
C GLN A 22 14.05 3.04 -47.36
N GLN A 23 14.10 1.70 -47.31
CA GLN A 23 14.90 0.91 -48.26
C GLN A 23 14.52 1.11 -49.73
N LEU A 24 13.24 1.41 -50.00
CA LEU A 24 12.73 1.70 -51.34
C LEU A 24 12.97 3.15 -51.78
N GLY A 25 13.52 4.00 -50.90
CA GLY A 25 13.83 5.41 -51.20
C GLY A 25 12.62 6.36 -51.14
N GLU A 26 11.47 5.88 -50.67
CA GLU A 26 10.23 6.68 -50.57
C GLU A 26 10.26 7.61 -49.34
N TYR A 27 10.90 7.16 -48.25
CA TYR A 27 10.99 7.89 -46.97
C TYR A 27 12.45 8.25 -46.65
N PRO A 28 12.68 9.34 -45.89
CA PRO A 28 14.03 9.73 -45.47
C PRO A 28 14.64 8.67 -44.56
N GLN A 29 15.92 8.38 -44.77
CA GLN A 29 16.67 7.45 -43.94
C GLN A 29 16.80 8.00 -42.51
N GLY A 30 16.22 7.31 -41.54
CA GLY A 30 16.21 7.77 -40.15
C GLY A 30 15.71 6.72 -39.16
N GLY A 31 16.30 6.70 -37.98
CA GLY A 31 15.94 5.77 -36.90
C GLY A 31 16.70 4.45 -36.90
N TYR A 32 16.65 3.76 -35.76
CA TYR A 32 17.28 2.44 -35.58
C TYR A 32 16.19 1.37 -35.38
N PHE A 33 15.99 0.52 -36.39
CA PHE A 33 14.93 -0.51 -36.41
C PHE A 33 15.43 -1.89 -35.99
N ILE A 34 16.09 -1.99 -34.83
CA ILE A 34 16.82 -3.19 -34.38
C ILE A 34 15.95 -4.46 -34.35
N ILE A 35 14.69 -4.32 -33.92
CA ILE A 35 13.74 -5.44 -33.81
C ILE A 35 12.90 -5.56 -35.09
N SER A 36 12.35 -4.45 -35.56
CA SER A 36 11.45 -4.43 -36.72
C SER A 36 12.10 -4.83 -38.04
N GLN A 37 13.43 -4.71 -38.17
CA GLN A 37 14.16 -5.21 -39.35
C GLN A 37 13.97 -6.72 -39.58
N TRP A 38 13.72 -7.50 -38.51
CA TRP A 38 13.48 -8.95 -38.62
C TRP A 38 12.07 -9.28 -39.11
N ILE A 39 11.14 -8.33 -39.00
CA ILE A 39 9.76 -8.45 -39.47
C ILE A 39 9.63 -7.97 -40.92
N SER A 40 10.48 -7.01 -41.33
CA SER A 40 10.52 -6.45 -42.68
C SER A 40 10.51 -7.47 -43.83
N PRO A 41 11.21 -8.63 -43.76
CA PRO A 41 11.17 -9.63 -44.82
C PRO A 41 9.77 -10.13 -45.19
N LEU A 42 8.84 -10.15 -44.22
CA LEU A 42 7.44 -10.55 -44.44
C LEU A 42 6.66 -9.54 -45.29
N LEU A 43 7.19 -8.32 -45.47
CA LEU A 43 6.58 -7.22 -46.19
C LEU A 43 7.25 -6.93 -47.55
N ASN A 44 8.24 -7.74 -47.95
CA ASN A 44 9.10 -7.48 -49.11
C ASN A 44 8.35 -7.41 -50.45
N GLU A 45 7.30 -8.22 -50.62
CA GLU A 45 6.53 -8.35 -51.86
C GLU A 45 5.35 -7.37 -51.96
N LEU A 46 5.16 -6.52 -50.96
CA LEU A 46 4.06 -5.57 -50.94
C LEU A 46 4.37 -4.32 -51.76
N SER A 47 3.34 -3.76 -52.41
CA SER A 47 3.46 -2.50 -53.14
C SER A 47 3.72 -1.32 -52.19
N VAL A 48 4.36 -0.26 -52.70
CA VAL A 48 4.58 1.00 -51.93
C VAL A 48 3.27 1.53 -51.35
N SER A 49 2.19 1.54 -52.14
CA SER A 49 0.88 2.01 -51.69
C SER A 49 0.32 1.20 -50.52
N THR A 50 0.52 -0.12 -50.54
CA THR A 50 0.09 -1.03 -49.48
C THR A 50 0.93 -0.85 -48.22
N LEU A 51 2.25 -0.67 -48.38
CA LEU A 51 3.16 -0.41 -47.25
C LEU A 51 2.82 0.89 -46.52
N ILE A 52 2.55 1.98 -47.26
CA ILE A 52 2.10 3.25 -46.68
C ILE A 52 0.76 3.06 -45.96
N PHE A 53 -0.18 2.33 -46.56
CA PHE A 53 -1.47 2.06 -45.92
C PHE A 53 -1.32 1.29 -44.60
N ILE A 54 -0.48 0.24 -44.57
CA ILE A 54 -0.21 -0.54 -43.36
C ILE A 54 0.47 0.32 -42.30
N GLU A 55 1.48 1.10 -42.67
CA GLU A 55 2.20 2.00 -41.77
C GLU A 55 1.25 3.01 -41.13
N ARG A 56 0.49 3.76 -41.94
CA ARG A 56 -0.46 4.78 -41.45
C ARG A 56 -1.58 4.18 -40.61
N THR A 57 -2.13 3.03 -41.01
CA THR A 57 -3.17 2.36 -40.24
C THR A 57 -2.63 1.87 -38.90
N SER A 58 -1.44 1.26 -38.89
CA SER A 58 -0.80 0.78 -37.67
C SER A 58 -0.45 1.93 -36.73
N TRP A 59 0.02 3.06 -37.28
CA TRP A 59 0.29 4.29 -36.52
C TRP A 59 -0.98 4.83 -35.87
N TRP A 60 -2.06 5.02 -36.64
CA TRP A 60 -3.33 5.54 -36.12
C TRP A 60 -3.95 4.62 -35.06
N LEU A 61 -3.96 3.31 -35.30
CA LEU A 61 -4.48 2.35 -34.33
C LEU A 61 -3.62 2.30 -33.07
N HIS A 62 -2.29 2.40 -33.19
CA HIS A 62 -1.41 2.44 -32.05
C HIS A 62 -1.63 3.71 -31.21
N ILE A 63 -1.64 4.90 -31.83
CA ILE A 63 -1.81 6.15 -31.09
C ILE A 63 -3.20 6.25 -30.43
N ILE A 64 -4.26 5.84 -31.13
CA ILE A 64 -5.60 5.77 -30.54
C ILE A 64 -5.61 4.79 -29.37
N GLY A 65 -5.01 3.61 -29.53
CA GLY A 65 -4.91 2.62 -28.46
C GLY A 65 -4.12 3.14 -27.25
N VAL A 66 -3.03 3.89 -27.46
CA VAL A 66 -2.29 4.56 -26.39
C VAL A 66 -3.14 5.62 -25.68
N LEU A 67 -3.88 6.45 -26.43
CA LEU A 67 -4.78 7.46 -25.84
C LEU A 67 -5.93 6.82 -25.05
N CYS A 68 -6.51 5.72 -25.55
CA CYS A 68 -7.49 4.93 -24.80
C CYS A 68 -6.87 4.33 -23.53
N PHE A 69 -5.66 3.78 -23.62
CA PHE A 69 -4.95 3.22 -22.48
C PHE A 69 -4.64 4.27 -21.42
N LEU A 70 -4.23 5.48 -21.82
CA LEU A 70 -3.96 6.59 -20.90
C LEU A 70 -5.18 6.94 -20.05
N ASN A 71 -6.39 6.95 -20.63
CA ASN A 71 -7.63 7.15 -19.89
C ASN A 71 -8.00 5.95 -19.01
N TYR A 72 -7.67 4.73 -19.46
CA TYR A 72 -7.91 3.50 -18.71
C TYR A 72 -6.98 3.36 -17.48
N LEU A 73 -5.78 3.95 -17.50
CA LEU A 73 -4.83 3.88 -16.39
C LEU A 73 -5.46 4.28 -15.06
N TYR A 74 -6.25 5.35 -15.05
CA TYR A 74 -6.85 5.92 -13.83
C TYR A 74 -7.83 4.97 -13.13
N TYR A 75 -8.59 4.20 -13.91
CA TYR A 75 -9.66 3.33 -13.39
C TYR A 75 -9.22 1.87 -13.20
N SER A 76 -8.00 1.55 -13.62
CA SER A 76 -7.50 0.19 -13.63
C SER A 76 -6.43 -0.05 -12.57
N LYS A 77 -6.11 -1.32 -12.36
CA LYS A 77 -4.96 -1.76 -11.57
C LYS A 77 -3.61 -1.17 -11.99
N HIS A 78 -3.50 -0.48 -13.13
CA HIS A 78 -2.25 0.15 -13.59
C HIS A 78 -1.99 1.54 -13.01
N LEU A 79 -2.91 2.12 -12.23
CA LEU A 79 -2.69 3.38 -11.52
C LEU A 79 -1.41 3.34 -10.65
N HIS A 80 -1.02 2.17 -10.16
CA HIS A 80 0.22 1.96 -9.43
C HIS A 80 1.47 2.42 -10.21
N ILE A 81 1.48 2.40 -11.55
CA ILE A 81 2.63 2.84 -12.36
C ILE A 81 2.91 4.32 -12.11
N VAL A 82 1.85 5.13 -11.96
CA VAL A 82 1.95 6.57 -11.69
C VAL A 82 2.27 6.81 -10.22
N LEU A 83 1.58 6.10 -9.32
CA LEU A 83 1.71 6.33 -7.88
C LEU A 83 2.96 5.69 -7.23
N ALA A 84 3.62 4.74 -7.90
CA ALA A 84 4.83 4.10 -7.37
C ALA A 84 5.95 5.10 -7.09
N PHE A 85 6.12 6.12 -7.94
CA PHE A 85 7.13 7.17 -7.74
C PHE A 85 6.88 8.00 -6.48
N PRO A 86 5.71 8.66 -6.28
CA PRO A 86 5.47 9.39 -5.04
C PRO A 86 5.48 8.47 -3.82
N ASN A 87 4.94 7.24 -3.90
CA ASN A 87 4.96 6.34 -2.75
C ASN A 87 6.38 5.98 -2.31
N THR A 88 7.28 5.68 -3.25
CA THR A 88 8.68 5.38 -2.93
C THR A 88 9.43 6.60 -2.41
N PHE A 89 9.11 7.80 -2.91
CA PHE A 89 9.67 9.05 -2.42
C PHE A 89 9.29 9.34 -0.96
N TYR A 90 8.03 9.06 -0.57
CA TYR A 90 7.52 9.26 0.79
C TYR A 90 7.63 8.03 1.70
N ALA A 91 8.36 7.00 1.26
CA ALA A 91 8.61 5.83 2.08
C ALA A 91 9.40 6.20 3.34
N SER A 92 9.09 5.53 4.45
CA SER A 92 9.83 5.76 5.70
C SER A 92 11.29 5.37 5.55
N LEU A 93 12.18 6.27 5.97
CA LEU A 93 13.63 6.06 6.02
C LEU A 93 14.10 5.51 7.37
N ASP A 94 13.19 5.42 8.34
CA ASP A 94 13.50 4.84 9.64
C ASP A 94 13.79 3.33 9.51
N PRO A 95 14.56 2.76 10.47
CA PRO A 95 14.73 1.31 10.55
C PRO A 95 13.39 0.59 10.54
N LYS A 96 13.27 -0.43 9.70
CA LYS A 96 12.05 -1.24 9.58
C LYS A 96 11.70 -1.83 10.95
N GLY A 97 10.44 -1.71 11.35
CA GLY A 97 9.94 -2.12 12.66
C GLY A 97 10.07 -1.08 13.77
N LYS A 98 10.67 0.08 13.52
CA LYS A 98 10.52 1.23 14.42
C LYS A 98 9.05 1.68 14.41
N LEU A 99 8.42 1.65 15.58
CA LEU A 99 7.07 2.18 15.79
C LEU A 99 7.18 3.64 16.27
N PRO A 100 6.34 4.55 15.76
CA PRO A 100 6.28 5.91 16.29
C PRO A 100 5.70 5.89 17.71
N ASN A 101 6.14 6.83 18.54
CA ASN A 101 5.49 7.09 19.82
C ASN A 101 4.27 7.99 19.60
N LEU A 102 3.26 7.85 20.45
CA LEU A 102 2.13 8.78 20.47
C LEU A 102 2.55 10.05 21.19
N ASP A 103 2.61 11.17 20.46
CA ASP A 103 3.06 12.45 21.01
C ASP A 103 2.16 12.93 22.16
N SER A 104 0.85 12.73 22.04
CA SER A 104 -0.14 13.06 23.08
C SER A 104 0.12 12.32 24.39
N VAL A 105 0.31 11.00 24.32
CA VAL A 105 0.64 10.17 25.48
C VAL A 105 2.03 10.51 26.02
N THR A 106 3.00 10.76 25.14
CA THR A 106 4.37 11.12 25.53
C THR A 106 4.40 12.44 26.30
N GLN A 107 3.60 13.42 25.89
CA GLN A 107 3.49 14.71 26.57
C GLN A 107 2.86 14.55 27.95
N GLU A 108 1.78 13.76 28.07
CA GLU A 108 1.14 13.48 29.36
C GLU A 108 2.09 12.77 30.32
N VAL A 109 2.80 11.74 29.85
CA VAL A 109 3.79 11.02 30.66
C VAL A 109 4.93 11.95 31.10
N LYS A 110 5.41 12.85 30.24
CA LYS A 110 6.44 13.83 30.61
C LYS A 110 5.95 14.80 31.68
N LEU A 111 4.69 15.22 31.62
CA LEU A 111 4.08 16.07 32.65
C LEU A 111 3.97 15.33 33.99
N MET A 112 3.60 14.05 33.97
CA MET A 112 3.55 13.22 35.20
C MET A 112 4.93 12.98 35.81
N LEU A 113 6.00 12.94 35.00
CA LEU A 113 7.37 12.71 35.45
C LEU A 113 8.15 13.97 35.80
N ASP A 114 7.63 15.17 35.51
CA ASP A 114 8.30 16.44 35.84
C ASP A 114 8.00 16.84 37.30
N PRO A 115 9.00 16.80 38.21
CA PRO A 115 8.80 17.17 39.61
C PRO A 115 8.46 18.65 39.83
N ASN A 116 8.63 19.50 38.80
CA ASN A 116 8.31 20.93 38.83
C ASN A 116 7.01 21.26 38.09
N ALA A 117 6.34 20.29 37.46
CA ALA A 117 5.07 20.53 36.79
C ALA A 117 3.98 20.88 37.81
N ASN A 118 3.22 21.95 37.53
CA ASN A 118 2.08 22.32 38.34
C ASN A 118 0.88 21.42 37.96
N PRO A 119 0.41 20.52 38.85
CA PRO A 119 -0.70 19.60 38.55
C PRO A 119 -2.05 20.29 38.29
N TYR A 120 -2.15 21.58 38.64
CA TYR A 120 -3.35 22.40 38.49
C TYR A 120 -3.25 23.42 37.36
N ALA A 121 -2.13 23.47 36.63
CA ALA A 121 -2.06 24.27 35.42
C ALA A 121 -2.96 23.61 34.36
N ALA A 122 -3.99 24.34 33.92
CA ALA A 122 -4.84 23.88 32.82
C ALA A 122 -3.95 23.63 31.60
N THR A 123 -3.77 22.36 31.24
CA THR A 123 -3.09 21.98 30.02
C THR A 123 -3.99 22.39 28.86
N THR A 124 -3.51 23.27 27.98
CA THR A 124 -4.18 23.58 26.69
C THR A 124 -3.96 22.47 25.67
N SER A 125 -3.68 21.25 26.14
CA SER A 125 -3.47 20.08 25.32
C SER A 125 -4.85 19.58 24.92
N ASP A 126 -5.28 19.90 23.70
CA ASP A 126 -6.43 19.24 23.09
C ASP A 126 -6.17 17.73 23.13
N ALA A 127 -6.89 17.02 24.01
CA ALA A 127 -6.84 15.57 24.06
C ALA A 127 -7.17 15.03 22.66
N PRO A 128 -6.41 14.05 22.14
CA PRO A 128 -6.71 13.50 20.83
C PRO A 128 -8.14 12.97 20.83
N ALA A 129 -8.89 13.33 19.79
CA ALA A 129 -10.29 12.93 19.66
C ALA A 129 -10.47 11.40 19.54
N LYS A 130 -9.39 10.69 19.17
CA LYS A 130 -9.38 9.24 18.94
C LYS A 130 -7.95 8.70 18.97
N PHE A 131 -7.76 7.52 19.54
CA PHE A 131 -6.52 6.77 19.46
C PHE A 131 -6.60 5.65 18.41
N GLY A 132 -5.65 5.61 17.49
CA GLY A 132 -5.61 4.61 16.42
C GLY A 132 -6.63 4.87 15.32
N ALA A 133 -6.85 3.86 14.47
CA ALA A 133 -7.74 3.95 13.31
C ALA A 133 -8.87 2.91 13.34
N SER A 134 -10.11 3.37 13.19
CA SER A 134 -11.26 2.48 12.95
C SER A 134 -11.72 2.51 11.49
N ASP A 135 -11.50 3.63 10.79
CA ASP A 135 -11.83 3.79 9.37
C ASP A 135 -10.69 4.50 8.61
N VAL A 136 -10.80 4.58 7.28
CA VAL A 136 -9.80 5.19 6.39
C VAL A 136 -9.56 6.67 6.66
N SER A 137 -10.52 7.38 7.27
CA SER A 137 -10.38 8.80 7.66
C SER A 137 -9.37 9.02 8.78
N ASP A 138 -9.09 8.00 9.58
CA ASP A 138 -8.16 8.08 10.70
C ASP A 138 -6.72 7.74 10.28
N LEU A 139 -6.55 7.14 9.09
CA LEU A 139 -5.25 6.79 8.55
C LEU A 139 -4.55 8.03 7.98
N ASN A 140 -3.22 8.06 8.10
CA ASN A 140 -2.46 9.14 7.50
C ASN A 140 -2.41 9.01 5.97
N TRP A 141 -2.16 10.13 5.31
CA TRP A 141 -2.19 10.20 3.85
C TRP A 141 -1.16 9.27 3.16
N VAL A 142 -0.03 8.95 3.81
CA VAL A 142 0.98 8.02 3.26
C VAL A 142 0.45 6.59 3.27
N GLN A 143 -0.29 6.20 4.31
CA GLN A 143 -0.97 4.90 4.37
C GLN A 143 -2.03 4.78 3.27
N LEU A 144 -2.81 5.84 3.05
CA LEU A 144 -3.82 5.90 1.99
C LEU A 144 -3.18 5.86 0.60
N LEU A 145 -2.09 6.61 0.38
CA LEU A 145 -1.30 6.56 -0.84
C LEU A 145 -0.76 5.14 -1.08
N GLY A 146 -0.24 4.49 -0.04
CA GLY A 146 0.25 3.12 -0.11
C GLY A 146 -0.83 2.12 -0.53
N ALA A 147 -2.08 2.31 -0.10
CA ALA A 147 -3.21 1.47 -0.49
C ALA A 147 -3.51 1.58 -2.00
N TYR A 148 -3.56 2.81 -2.55
CA TYR A 148 -3.73 3.03 -4.00
C TYR A 148 -2.53 2.59 -4.84
N THR A 149 -1.34 2.60 -4.27
CA THR A 149 -0.08 2.25 -4.96
C THR A 149 0.15 0.73 -5.00
N CYS A 150 -0.60 -0.06 -4.21
CA CYS A 150 -0.40 -1.51 -4.15
C CYS A 150 -0.52 -2.17 -5.53
N THR A 151 0.52 -2.91 -5.93
CA THR A 151 0.56 -3.60 -7.24
C THR A 151 -0.13 -4.98 -7.22
N GLU A 152 -0.71 -5.37 -6.08
CA GLU A 152 -1.33 -6.68 -5.83
C GLU A 152 -0.41 -7.89 -6.10
N CYS A 153 0.91 -7.69 -6.15
CA CYS A 153 1.90 -8.69 -6.55
C CYS A 153 2.02 -9.92 -5.63
N GLY A 154 1.50 -9.85 -4.40
CA GLY A 154 1.45 -11.00 -3.49
C GLY A 154 2.67 -11.21 -2.61
N ARG A 155 3.84 -10.63 -2.92
CA ARG A 155 5.11 -10.85 -2.19
C ARG A 155 4.99 -10.70 -0.67
N CYS A 156 4.25 -9.68 -0.20
CA CYS A 156 4.05 -9.45 1.23
C CYS A 156 3.19 -10.54 1.92
N THR A 157 2.32 -11.21 1.17
CA THR A 157 1.54 -12.37 1.63
C THR A 157 2.39 -13.63 1.59
N ASP A 158 3.15 -13.81 0.51
CA ASP A 158 4.05 -14.95 0.33
C ASP A 158 5.16 -14.99 1.37
N GLU A 159 5.55 -13.86 1.97
CA GLU A 159 6.53 -13.82 3.06
C GLU A 159 5.92 -13.74 4.45
N CYS A 160 4.58 -13.67 4.57
CA CYS A 160 3.92 -13.57 5.87
C CYS A 160 3.89 -14.94 6.59
N PRO A 161 4.56 -15.10 7.75
CA PRO A 161 4.55 -16.38 8.47
C PRO A 161 3.15 -16.77 8.98
N ALA A 162 2.34 -15.77 9.35
CA ALA A 162 0.95 -16.00 9.75
C ALA A 162 0.11 -16.55 8.59
N ASN A 163 0.29 -16.02 7.37
CA ASN A 163 -0.40 -16.54 6.19
C ASN A 163 0.06 -17.95 5.84
N LYS A 164 1.38 -18.21 5.86
CA LYS A 164 1.96 -19.54 5.59
C LYS A 164 1.44 -20.64 6.54
N THR A 165 1.04 -20.27 7.75
CA THR A 165 0.49 -21.20 8.76
C THR A 165 -1.04 -21.32 8.70
N GLY A 166 -1.69 -20.75 7.69
CA GLY A 166 -3.14 -20.84 7.49
C GLY A 166 -3.98 -19.85 8.31
N LYS A 167 -3.36 -18.86 8.97
CA LYS A 167 -4.12 -17.78 9.63
C LYS A 167 -4.73 -16.84 8.58
N LYS A 168 -5.80 -16.13 8.96
CA LYS A 168 -6.55 -15.25 8.03
C LYS A 168 -5.79 -14.04 7.50
N LEU A 169 -4.69 -13.63 8.14
CA LEU A 169 -3.93 -12.45 7.74
C LEU A 169 -3.30 -12.62 6.36
N SER A 170 -3.60 -11.68 5.46
CA SER A 170 -2.83 -11.41 4.24
C SER A 170 -2.47 -9.92 4.22
N PRO A 171 -1.18 -9.54 4.33
CA PRO A 171 -0.77 -8.15 4.23
C PRO A 171 -1.15 -7.49 2.90
N ARG A 172 -1.27 -8.26 1.80
CA ARG A 172 -1.81 -7.76 0.53
C ARG A 172 -3.29 -7.41 0.69
N ALA A 173 -4.07 -8.31 1.29
CA ALA A 173 -5.50 -8.09 1.50
C ALA A 173 -5.77 -6.87 2.38
N ILE A 174 -4.93 -6.59 3.40
CA ILE A 174 -5.03 -5.36 4.19
C ILE A 174 -4.98 -4.12 3.28
N MET A 175 -3.99 -4.01 2.39
CA MET A 175 -3.87 -2.87 1.48
C MET A 175 -5.05 -2.75 0.51
N MET A 176 -5.48 -3.88 -0.07
CA MET A 176 -6.62 -3.88 -1.01
C MET A 176 -7.92 -3.48 -0.31
N LYS A 177 -8.20 -4.05 0.87
CA LYS A 177 -9.37 -3.72 1.69
C LYS A 177 -9.39 -2.24 2.09
N THR A 178 -8.23 -1.68 2.47
CA THR A 178 -8.09 -0.25 2.74
C THR A 178 -8.39 0.60 1.49
N ARG A 179 -7.87 0.23 0.31
CA ARG A 179 -8.18 0.92 -0.94
C ARG A 179 -9.66 0.84 -1.27
N ASP A 180 -10.25 -0.35 -1.21
CA ASP A 180 -11.66 -0.56 -1.57
C ASP A 180 -12.60 0.26 -0.66
N ARG A 181 -12.29 0.32 0.65
CA ARG A 181 -13.00 1.20 1.59
C ARG A 181 -12.80 2.68 1.25
N LEU A 182 -11.57 3.08 0.93
CA LEU A 182 -11.24 4.47 0.58
C LEU A 182 -11.95 4.92 -0.71
N GLU A 183 -12.07 4.05 -1.71
CA GLU A 183 -12.84 4.32 -2.92
C GLU A 183 -14.35 4.40 -2.63
N GLU A 184 -14.87 3.58 -1.73
CA GLU A 184 -16.29 3.64 -1.32
C GLU A 184 -16.60 4.95 -0.60
N VAL A 185 -15.72 5.38 0.32
CA VAL A 185 -15.82 6.69 0.97
C VAL A 185 -15.70 7.82 -0.05
N GLY A 186 -14.78 7.72 -1.02
CA GLY A 186 -14.64 8.69 -2.10
C GLY A 186 -15.92 8.83 -2.94
N ARG A 187 -16.49 7.71 -3.39
CA ARG A 187 -17.77 7.71 -4.13
C ARG A 187 -18.93 8.26 -3.31
N ASN A 188 -18.95 7.98 -2.01
CA ASN A 188 -19.93 8.54 -1.09
C ASN A 188 -19.81 10.07 -1.03
N MET A 189 -18.60 10.61 -0.86
CA MET A 189 -18.36 12.05 -0.83
C MET A 189 -18.69 12.72 -2.17
N ASP A 190 -18.32 12.10 -3.30
CA ASP A 190 -18.62 12.63 -4.64
C ASP A 190 -20.14 12.75 -4.87
N ALA A 191 -20.92 11.77 -4.41
CA ALA A 191 -22.38 11.79 -4.51
C ALA A 191 -23.04 12.88 -3.64
N HIS A 192 -22.36 13.31 -2.57
CA HIS A 192 -22.89 14.26 -1.59
C HIS A 192 -22.07 15.57 -1.53
N GLN A 193 -21.59 16.04 -2.68
CA GLN A 193 -20.95 17.36 -2.82
C GLN A 193 -19.72 17.56 -1.92
N GLY A 194 -18.94 16.50 -1.72
CA GLY A 194 -17.72 16.50 -0.92
C GLY A 194 -17.93 16.28 0.57
N VAL A 195 -19.15 16.03 1.02
CA VAL A 195 -19.46 15.71 2.43
C VAL A 195 -19.61 14.21 2.58
N PHE A 196 -18.91 13.62 3.56
CA PHE A 196 -19.09 12.21 3.88
C PHE A 196 -20.41 12.00 4.63
N HIS A 197 -21.26 11.12 4.10
CA HIS A 197 -22.47 10.66 4.78
C HIS A 197 -22.25 9.26 5.35
N PRO A 198 -22.44 9.06 6.67
CA PRO A 198 -22.25 7.75 7.31
C PRO A 198 -23.07 6.66 6.62
N ASP A 199 -22.37 5.66 6.09
CA ASP A 199 -22.93 4.49 5.39
C ASP A 199 -23.08 3.26 6.29
N GLY A 200 -22.76 3.42 7.58
CA GLY A 200 -22.81 2.35 8.58
C GLY A 200 -21.70 1.32 8.44
N LYS A 201 -20.68 1.57 7.62
CA LYS A 201 -19.53 0.70 7.43
C LYS A 201 -18.26 1.32 7.99
N GLN A 202 -17.29 0.50 8.36
CA GLN A 202 -15.96 0.90 8.82
C GLN A 202 -14.89 -0.02 8.25
N LEU A 203 -13.67 0.48 8.05
CA LEU A 203 -12.54 -0.37 7.66
C LEU A 203 -12.34 -1.54 8.65
N LEU A 204 -12.46 -1.26 9.94
CA LEU A 204 -12.45 -2.25 11.01
C LEU A 204 -13.77 -3.03 11.06
N ASN A 205 -13.66 -4.36 11.23
CA ASN A 205 -14.74 -5.34 11.33
C ASN A 205 -15.53 -5.62 10.03
N ASP A 206 -15.87 -4.60 9.21
CA ASP A 206 -16.59 -4.87 7.94
C ASP A 206 -15.66 -5.34 6.82
N TYR A 207 -14.43 -4.81 6.76
CA TYR A 207 -13.44 -5.20 5.75
C TYR A 207 -12.30 -5.99 6.38
N ILE A 208 -11.68 -5.44 7.43
CA ILE A 208 -10.55 -6.05 8.14
C ILE A 208 -11.02 -6.52 9.51
N THR A 209 -11.00 -7.82 9.72
CA THR A 209 -11.46 -8.45 10.97
C THR A 209 -10.41 -8.35 12.07
N SER A 210 -10.84 -8.34 13.34
CA SER A 210 -9.92 -8.37 14.49
C SER A 210 -9.00 -9.61 14.47
N GLU A 211 -9.48 -10.74 13.96
CA GLU A 211 -8.67 -11.97 13.80
C GLU A 211 -7.50 -11.78 12.84
N GLU A 212 -7.73 -11.11 11.70
CA GLU A 212 -6.65 -10.75 10.77
C GLU A 212 -5.63 -9.82 11.44
N LEU A 213 -6.11 -8.82 12.19
CA LEU A 213 -5.26 -7.88 12.90
C LEU A 213 -4.40 -8.60 13.93
N TRP A 214 -4.98 -9.43 14.80
CA TRP A 214 -4.27 -10.13 15.89
C TRP A 214 -3.40 -11.30 15.41
N ALA A 215 -3.58 -11.78 14.18
CA ALA A 215 -2.68 -12.77 13.57
C ALA A 215 -1.29 -12.21 13.22
N CYS A 216 -1.13 -10.88 13.09
CA CYS A 216 0.16 -10.25 12.80
C CYS A 216 1.16 -10.43 13.95
N THR A 217 2.38 -10.87 13.66
CA THR A 217 3.45 -11.06 14.65
C THR A 217 4.47 -9.92 14.68
N PHE A 218 4.23 -8.83 13.95
CA PHE A 218 5.11 -7.66 13.88
C PHE A 218 6.54 -7.94 13.37
N CYS A 219 6.75 -9.02 12.61
CA CYS A 219 8.07 -9.43 12.10
C CYS A 219 8.63 -8.59 10.94
N ASN A 220 7.88 -7.61 10.40
CA ASN A 220 8.28 -6.75 9.28
C ASN A 220 8.58 -7.41 7.91
N ALA A 221 8.48 -8.73 7.76
CA ALA A 221 8.75 -9.41 6.48
C ALA A 221 7.95 -8.83 5.29
N CYS A 222 6.70 -8.43 5.52
CA CYS A 222 5.85 -7.81 4.49
C CYS A 222 6.36 -6.44 4.01
N VAL A 223 6.95 -5.65 4.91
CA VAL A 223 7.55 -4.35 4.63
C VAL A 223 8.87 -4.53 3.90
N GLU A 224 9.62 -5.58 4.23
CA GLU A 224 10.89 -5.90 3.57
C GLU A 224 10.73 -6.41 2.14
N ALA A 225 9.72 -7.25 1.89
CA ALA A 225 9.50 -7.86 0.59
C ALA A 225 8.88 -6.91 -0.46
N CYS A 226 8.34 -5.77 -0.01
CA CYS A 226 7.60 -4.85 -0.86
C CYS A 226 8.53 -4.14 -1.86
N PRO A 227 8.34 -4.30 -3.18
CA PRO A 227 9.22 -3.72 -4.20
C PRO A 227 9.09 -2.19 -4.34
N ILE A 228 8.04 -1.61 -3.75
CA ILE A 228 7.72 -0.18 -3.82
C ILE A 228 7.57 0.44 -2.43
N SER A 229 8.14 -0.19 -1.40
CA SER A 229 8.26 0.36 -0.03
C SER A 229 6.95 0.71 0.69
N ILE A 230 5.85 0.00 0.40
CA ILE A 230 4.60 0.08 1.17
C ILE A 230 4.76 -0.61 2.53
N ASN A 231 4.14 -0.02 3.57
CA ASN A 231 4.14 -0.56 4.93
C ASN A 231 2.72 -0.94 5.41
N PRO A 232 2.24 -2.17 5.13
CA PRO A 232 0.95 -2.65 5.63
C PRO A 232 0.90 -2.77 7.16
N LEU A 233 2.05 -2.94 7.81
CA LEU A 233 2.14 -3.09 9.26
C LEU A 233 1.68 -1.82 9.99
N SER A 234 1.93 -0.65 9.41
CA SER A 234 1.50 0.63 9.99
C SER A 234 -0.01 0.71 10.17
N ILE A 235 -0.80 0.28 9.17
CA ILE A 235 -2.27 0.24 9.25
C ILE A 235 -2.72 -0.76 10.32
N ILE A 236 -2.10 -1.95 10.36
CA ILE A 236 -2.42 -2.96 11.37
C ILE A 236 -2.17 -2.43 12.78
N MET A 237 -1.09 -1.67 13.00
CA MET A 237 -0.77 -1.09 14.29
C MET A 237 -1.81 -0.06 14.73
N GLU A 238 -2.18 0.88 13.87
CA GLU A 238 -3.22 1.89 14.15
C GLU A 238 -4.56 1.23 14.51
N MET A 239 -4.94 0.18 13.78
CA MET A 239 -6.20 -0.53 14.05
C MET A 239 -6.15 -1.34 15.36
N ARG A 240 -5.01 -1.96 15.68
CA ARG A 240 -4.81 -2.59 16.99
C ARG A 240 -4.84 -1.58 18.12
N GLN A 241 -4.24 -0.41 17.93
CA GLN A 241 -4.26 0.66 18.92
C GLN A 241 -5.70 1.09 19.21
N TYR A 242 -6.54 1.25 18.18
CA TYR A 242 -7.95 1.55 18.35
C TYR A 242 -8.71 0.45 19.12
N LEU A 243 -8.48 -0.82 18.79
CA LEU A 243 -9.06 -1.95 19.52
C LEU A 243 -8.70 -1.92 21.02
N VAL A 244 -7.46 -1.58 21.36
CA VAL A 244 -7.01 -1.55 22.76
C VAL A 244 -7.47 -0.29 23.50
N MET A 245 -7.20 0.89 22.94
CA MET A 245 -7.36 2.16 23.65
C MET A 245 -8.78 2.72 23.60
N GLU A 246 -9.57 2.40 22.57
CA GLU A 246 -10.93 2.92 22.39
C GLU A 246 -11.99 1.85 22.66
N GLN A 247 -11.78 0.62 22.19
CA GLN A 247 -12.77 -0.46 22.34
C GLN A 247 -12.54 -1.37 23.55
N SER A 248 -11.41 -1.25 24.26
CA SER A 248 -11.01 -2.16 25.35
C SER A 248 -11.08 -3.65 24.94
N SER A 249 -10.86 -3.96 23.66
CA SER A 249 -11.10 -5.27 23.05
C SER A 249 -9.79 -6.00 22.72
N ALA A 250 -8.78 -5.86 23.59
CA ALA A 250 -7.55 -6.63 23.46
C ALA A 250 -7.80 -8.12 23.78
N PRO A 251 -7.04 -9.05 23.15
CA PRO A 251 -7.00 -10.45 23.56
C PRO A 251 -6.72 -10.61 25.05
N ASN A 252 -7.36 -11.60 25.69
CA ASN A 252 -7.28 -11.80 27.13
C ASN A 252 -5.83 -11.98 27.62
N GLU A 253 -5.00 -12.67 26.83
CA GLU A 253 -3.59 -12.87 27.14
C GLU A 253 -2.82 -11.54 27.24
N LEU A 254 -3.16 -10.57 26.38
CA LEU A 254 -2.56 -9.24 26.43
C LEU A 254 -3.10 -8.43 27.62
N ASN A 255 -4.39 -8.54 27.94
CA ASN A 255 -4.93 -7.89 29.13
C ASN A 255 -4.27 -8.41 30.41
N VAL A 256 -4.07 -9.71 30.53
CA VAL A 256 -3.35 -10.31 31.67
C VAL A 256 -1.91 -9.80 31.73
N MET A 257 -1.22 -9.76 30.59
CA MET A 257 0.15 -9.23 30.52
C MET A 257 0.22 -7.75 30.94
N MET A 258 -0.69 -6.89 30.45
CA MET A 258 -0.70 -5.47 30.81
C MET A 258 -0.97 -5.25 32.31
N ASN A 259 -1.93 -6.00 32.88
CA ASN A 259 -2.19 -5.98 34.33
C ASN A 259 -0.97 -6.45 35.15
N ASN A 260 -0.23 -7.46 34.67
CA ASN A 260 0.99 -7.90 35.35
C ASN A 260 2.09 -6.82 35.27
N ILE A 261 2.23 -6.13 34.14
CA ILE A 261 3.21 -5.04 34.00
C ILE A 261 2.87 -3.91 34.97
N GLU A 262 1.60 -3.54 35.08
CA GLU A 262 1.14 -2.48 35.98
C GLU A 262 1.37 -2.83 37.46
N ASN A 263 0.99 -4.04 37.88
CA ASN A 263 1.05 -4.43 39.30
C ASN A 263 2.44 -4.93 39.75
N ASN A 264 3.13 -5.69 38.89
CA ASN A 264 4.37 -6.38 39.25
C ASN A 264 5.61 -5.81 38.54
N GLY A 265 5.46 -4.87 37.60
CA GLY A 265 6.59 -4.37 36.81
C GLY A 265 7.23 -5.44 35.92
N ALA A 266 6.48 -6.50 35.57
CA ALA A 266 6.92 -7.60 34.72
C ALA A 266 5.71 -8.19 33.96
N PRO A 267 5.88 -8.72 32.74
CA PRO A 267 4.78 -9.29 31.96
C PRO A 267 4.22 -10.60 32.53
N TRP A 268 4.97 -11.25 33.42
CA TRP A 268 4.61 -12.52 34.05
C TRP A 268 4.11 -12.30 35.47
N GLN A 269 3.29 -13.24 35.95
CA GLN A 269 2.71 -13.21 37.30
C GLN A 269 3.69 -13.71 38.37
N TYR A 270 4.91 -13.17 38.39
CA TYR A 270 5.90 -13.47 39.45
C TYR A 270 5.96 -12.31 40.44
N SER A 271 6.11 -12.64 41.73
CA SER A 271 6.36 -11.64 42.76
C SER A 271 7.69 -10.94 42.51
N GLN A 272 7.77 -9.64 42.78
CA GLN A 272 9.04 -8.92 42.68
C GLN A 272 10.13 -9.48 43.61
N MET A 273 9.74 -10.07 44.75
CA MET A 273 10.68 -10.68 45.69
C MET A 273 11.39 -11.90 45.09
N ASP A 274 10.74 -12.62 44.17
CA ASP A 274 11.29 -13.82 43.55
C ASP A 274 12.29 -13.51 42.42
N ARG A 275 12.44 -12.22 42.05
CA ARG A 275 13.29 -11.80 40.91
C ARG A 275 14.76 -12.21 41.07
N LEU A 276 15.25 -12.42 42.30
CA LEU A 276 16.64 -12.82 42.57
C LEU A 276 16.82 -14.33 42.78
N ASN A 277 15.76 -15.14 42.70
CA ASN A 277 15.86 -16.57 42.98
C ASN A 277 16.82 -17.30 42.02
N TRP A 278 16.93 -16.85 40.76
CA TRP A 278 17.87 -17.41 39.77
C TRP A 278 19.35 -17.36 40.21
N VAL A 279 19.71 -16.44 41.12
CA VAL A 279 21.08 -16.32 41.66
C VAL A 279 21.44 -17.53 42.54
N ASN A 280 20.43 -18.15 43.16
CA ASN A 280 20.62 -19.30 44.04
C ASN A 280 20.38 -20.64 43.32
N GLU A 281 20.03 -20.62 42.03
CA GLU A 281 19.76 -21.82 41.21
C GLU A 281 21.01 -22.32 40.45
N THR A 282 22.18 -21.72 40.66
CA THR A 282 23.51 -22.20 40.21
C THR A 282 24.27 -22.88 41.33
#